data_AF-A0A5V5PEU4-F1
#
_entry.id   AF-A0A5V5PEU4-F1
#
_cell.length_a   1.000
_cell.length_b   1.000
_cell.length_c   1.000
_cell.angle_alpha   90.00
_cell.angle_beta   90.00
_cell.angle_gamma   90.00
#
_symmetry.space_group_name_H-M   'P 1'
#
loop_
_entity.id
_entity.type
_entity.pdbx_description
1 polymer ?
#
loop_
_entity_poly.entity_id
_entity_poly.type
_entity_poly.pdbx_seq_one_letter_code
_entity_poly.pdbx_strand_id
1 'polypeptide(L)'
;MTRTPGIQAAGTPGRAPAGFRTPALPASVAQASRLTQCQDELRALQGLDRAGWQRNQPLLDEVLAGASRYVMLRPRLSADMRQVMDSVHQAHLARACQKIHADLFSALLKRADNP
;
A
#
# COMPACT_ATOMS: atom_id res chain seq x y z
N MET A 1 -19.25 -35.80 -61.11
CA MET A 1 -18.72 -34.41 -61.09
C MET A 1 -19.64 -33.60 -60.16
N THR A 2 -19.24 -32.65 -59.30
CA THR A 2 -17.97 -32.26 -58.61
C THR A 2 -18.29 -30.97 -57.81
N ARG A 3 -17.68 -30.61 -56.67
CA ARG A 3 -16.73 -31.26 -55.75
C ARG A 3 -16.63 -30.35 -54.49
N THR A 4 -16.65 -30.91 -53.27
CA THR A 4 -16.47 -30.14 -52.01
C THR A 4 -15.05 -29.54 -51.89
N PRO A 5 -14.82 -28.42 -51.16
CA PRO A 5 -14.78 -28.33 -49.68
C PRO A 5 -15.66 -27.17 -49.12
N GLY A 6 -15.93 -27.00 -47.82
CA GLY A 6 -15.02 -26.68 -46.68
C GLY A 6 -14.63 -25.19 -46.71
N ILE A 7 -14.73 -24.36 -45.66
CA ILE A 7 -14.17 -24.52 -44.30
C ILE A 7 -15.01 -23.73 -43.25
N GLN A 8 -15.48 -24.46 -42.24
CA GLN A 8 -15.48 -24.18 -40.79
C GLN A 8 -15.17 -22.75 -40.29
N ALA A 9 -16.18 -22.08 -39.72
CA ALA A 9 -16.00 -20.95 -38.80
C ALA A 9 -16.12 -21.42 -37.34
N ALA A 10 -14.99 -21.73 -36.70
CA ALA A 10 -14.92 -22.09 -35.29
C ALA A 10 -13.83 -21.26 -34.59
N GLY A 11 -14.16 -19.99 -34.31
CA GLY A 11 -13.31 -19.11 -33.51
C GLY A 11 -13.32 -19.54 -32.05
N THR A 12 -12.38 -20.40 -31.66
CA THR A 12 -12.09 -20.68 -30.25
C THR A 12 -11.68 -19.39 -29.53
N PRO A 13 -12.29 -19.03 -28.39
CA PRO A 13 -11.74 -17.99 -27.54
C PRO A 13 -10.39 -18.47 -27.03
N GLY A 14 -9.32 -17.79 -27.43
CA GLY A 14 -7.96 -18.13 -27.00
C GLY A 14 -7.87 -18.11 -25.48
N ARG A 15 -7.58 -19.26 -24.88
CA ARG A 15 -7.33 -19.36 -23.44
C ARG A 15 -6.04 -18.61 -23.13
N ALA A 16 -6.19 -17.38 -22.63
CA ALA A 16 -5.07 -16.61 -22.11
C ALA A 16 -4.28 -17.48 -21.10
N PRO A 17 -2.94 -17.41 -21.09
CA PRO A 17 -2.16 -18.16 -20.11
C PRO A 17 -2.62 -17.74 -18.71
N ALA A 18 -2.79 -18.73 -17.85
CA ALA A 18 -3.10 -18.48 -16.44
C ALA A 18 -1.88 -17.83 -15.80
N GLY A 19 -1.78 -16.50 -15.94
CA GLY A 19 -0.82 -15.70 -15.19
C GLY A 19 -0.98 -16.05 -13.73
N PHE A 20 0.14 -16.38 -13.07
CA PHE A 20 0.15 -16.72 -11.66
C PHE A 20 -0.54 -15.59 -10.90
N ARG A 21 -1.77 -15.86 -10.45
CA ARG A 21 -2.43 -15.03 -9.44
C ARG A 21 -1.65 -15.27 -8.16
N THR A 22 -0.57 -14.50 -7.97
CA THR A 22 0.11 -14.36 -6.70
C THR A 22 -0.98 -14.20 -5.65
N PRO A 23 -1.05 -15.06 -4.62
CA PRO A 23 -2.10 -14.95 -3.62
C PRO A 23 -2.09 -13.53 -3.08
N ALA A 24 -3.16 -12.77 -3.36
CA ALA A 24 -3.30 -11.42 -2.87
C ALA A 24 -3.40 -11.54 -1.34
N LEU A 25 -2.30 -11.24 -0.66
CA LEU A 25 -2.22 -11.28 0.80
C LEU A 25 -3.41 -10.49 1.35
N PRO A 26 -4.08 -10.98 2.42
CA PRO A 26 -5.19 -10.27 3.02
C PRO A 26 -4.79 -8.80 3.25
N ALA A 27 -5.67 -7.86 2.90
CA ALA A 27 -5.33 -6.43 2.93
C ALA A 27 -4.75 -6.00 4.29
N SER A 28 -5.24 -6.57 5.39
CA SER A 28 -4.71 -6.42 6.74
C SER A 28 -3.26 -6.88 6.91
N VAL A 29 -2.88 -8.03 6.36
CA VAL A 29 -1.50 -8.58 6.42
C VAL A 29 -0.55 -7.72 5.59
N ALA A 30 -0.97 -7.31 4.39
CA ALA A 30 -0.19 -6.41 3.53
C ALA A 30 -0.07 -4.99 4.10
N GLN A 31 -1.02 -4.55 4.94
CA GLN A 31 -0.96 -3.27 5.65
C GLN A 31 -0.06 -3.36 6.89
N ALA A 32 -0.13 -4.47 7.63
CA ALA A 32 0.74 -4.70 8.79
C ALA A 32 2.22 -4.72 8.41
N SER A 33 2.60 -5.42 7.33
CA SER A 33 3.99 -5.45 6.86
C SER A 33 4.49 -4.09 6.39
N ARG A 34 3.67 -3.33 5.65
CA ARG A 34 3.98 -1.94 5.24
C ARG A 34 4.14 -1.00 6.43
N LEU A 35 3.32 -1.16 7.48
CA LEU A 35 3.43 -0.40 8.72
C LEU A 35 4.74 -0.71 9.47
N THR A 36 5.15 -1.98 9.53
CA THR A 36 6.45 -2.36 10.14
C THR A 36 7.61 -1.70 9.39
N GLN A 37 7.68 -1.83 8.06
CA GLN A 37 8.69 -1.16 7.24
C GLN A 37 8.72 0.35 7.48
N CYS A 38 7.55 1.00 7.50
CA CYS A 38 7.39 2.43 7.73
C CYS A 38 7.93 2.89 9.10
N GLN A 39 7.77 2.08 10.15
CA GLN A 39 8.36 2.36 11.48
C GLN A 39 9.88 2.18 11.48
N ASP A 40 10.40 1.18 10.77
CA ASP A 40 11.85 0.96 10.64
C ASP A 40 12.51 2.07 9.80
N GLU A 41 11.86 2.54 8.73
CA GLU A 41 12.28 3.72 7.96
C GLU A 41 12.29 5.00 8.81
N LEU A 42 11.27 5.20 9.66
CA LEU A 42 11.25 6.31 10.62
C LEU A 42 12.39 6.22 11.64
N ARG A 43 12.71 5.01 12.14
CA ARG A 43 13.84 4.78 13.05
C ARG A 43 15.19 5.02 12.36
N ALA A 44 15.34 4.63 11.09
CA ALA A 44 16.52 4.95 10.29
C ALA A 44 16.67 6.47 10.08
N LEU A 45 15.56 7.16 9.79
CA LEU A 45 15.55 8.63 9.63
C LEU A 45 16.01 9.33 10.93
N GLN A 46 15.66 8.82 12.11
CA GLN A 46 16.11 9.36 13.40
C GLN A 46 17.64 9.46 13.52
N GLY A 47 18.37 8.49 12.97
CA GLY A 47 19.84 8.46 12.99
C GLY A 47 20.51 9.27 11.86
N LEU A 48 19.76 9.72 10.85
CA LEU A 48 20.28 10.39 9.65
C LEU A 48 19.86 11.87 9.57
N ASP A 49 18.59 12.18 9.76
CA ASP A 49 18.04 13.53 9.83
C ASP A 49 17.06 13.61 11.02
N ARG A 50 17.58 14.05 12.17
CA ARG A 50 16.79 14.25 13.40
C ARG A 50 15.67 15.27 13.22
N ALA A 51 15.85 16.28 12.37
CA ALA A 51 14.80 17.26 12.09
C ALA A 51 13.70 16.66 11.20
N GLY A 52 14.06 15.82 10.23
CA GLY A 52 13.15 14.99 9.44
C GLY A 52 12.32 14.06 10.33
N TRP A 53 12.98 13.36 11.25
CA TRP A 53 12.30 12.52 12.24
C TRP A 53 11.32 13.32 13.12
N GLN A 54 11.73 14.47 13.66
CA GLN A 54 10.87 15.34 14.47
C GLN A 54 9.61 15.83 13.73
N ARG A 55 9.67 16.00 12.40
CA ARG A 55 8.49 16.34 11.57
C ARG A 55 7.58 15.15 11.28
N ASN A 56 8.14 13.94 11.20
CA ASN A 56 7.42 12.75 10.74
C ASN A 56 6.84 11.88 11.86
N GLN A 57 7.50 11.81 13.02
CA GLN A 57 7.01 11.06 14.17
C GLN A 57 5.60 11.48 14.62
N PRO A 58 5.32 12.76 14.95
CA PRO A 58 3.97 13.17 15.37
C PRO A 58 2.91 12.94 14.28
N LEU A 59 3.28 13.10 13.00
CA LEU A 59 2.37 12.89 11.87
C LEU A 59 1.96 11.41 11.74
N LEU A 60 2.88 10.47 11.99
CA LEU A 60 2.55 9.04 12.03
C LEU A 60 1.71 8.69 13.28
N ASP A 61 2.08 9.24 14.45
CA ASP A 61 1.39 9.01 15.71
C ASP A 61 -0.08 9.50 15.65
N GLU A 62 -0.35 10.67 15.06
CA GLU A 62 -1.70 11.19 14.85
C GLU A 62 -2.55 10.29 13.95
N VAL A 63 -1.96 9.76 12.86
CA VAL A 63 -2.63 8.85 11.93
C VAL A 63 -2.95 7.51 12.61
N LEU A 64 -2.03 6.96 13.39
CA LEU A 64 -2.22 5.73 14.16
C LEU A 64 -3.26 5.91 15.28
N ALA A 65 -3.22 7.03 16.00
CA ALA A 65 -4.22 7.37 17.01
C ALA A 65 -5.62 7.54 16.40
N GLY A 66 -5.72 8.16 15.22
CA GLY A 66 -6.95 8.25 14.44
C GLY A 66 -7.50 6.88 14.03
N ALA A 67 -6.65 6.02 13.48
CA ALA A 67 -7.02 4.66 13.09
C ALA A 67 -7.45 3.81 14.30
N SER A 68 -6.77 3.92 15.44
CA SER A 68 -7.12 3.23 16.70
C SER A 68 -8.51 3.63 17.21
N ARG A 69 -8.81 4.94 17.25
CA ARG A 69 -10.16 5.44 17.60
C ARG A 69 -11.23 4.90 16.65
N TYR A 70 -10.96 4.87 15.36
CA TYR A 70 -11.87 4.30 14.37
C TYR A 70 -12.09 2.80 14.56
N VAL A 71 -11.05 1.99 14.82
CA VAL A 71 -11.17 0.54 15.05
C VAL A 71 -12.11 0.23 16.24
N MET A 72 -12.08 1.04 17.30
CA MET A 72 -13.01 0.89 18.43
C MET A 72 -14.48 1.20 18.08
N LEU A 73 -14.72 2.15 17.16
CA LEU A 73 -16.06 2.53 16.70
C LEU A 73 -16.60 1.60 15.60
N ARG A 74 -15.70 1.06 14.77
CA ARG A 74 -15.98 0.29 13.55
C ARG A 74 -17.08 -0.79 13.70
N PRO A 75 -17.15 -1.61 14.77
CA PRO A 75 -18.20 -2.61 14.92
C PRO A 75 -19.62 -2.03 15.00
N ARG A 76 -19.76 -0.77 15.45
CA ARG A 76 -21.04 -0.07 15.64
C ARG A 76 -21.54 0.66 14.40
N LEU A 77 -20.75 0.70 13.33
CA LEU A 77 -21.05 1.43 12.09
C LEU A 77 -21.74 0.54 11.06
N SER A 78 -22.51 1.15 10.16
CA SER A 78 -23.09 0.47 8.99
C SER A 78 -22.02 -0.06 8.04
N ALA A 79 -22.37 -1.00 7.15
CA ALA A 79 -21.42 -1.59 6.20
C ALA A 79 -20.75 -0.53 5.32
N ASP A 80 -21.53 0.41 4.77
CA ASP A 80 -21.04 1.48 3.90
C ASP A 80 -20.09 2.43 4.64
N MET A 81 -20.45 2.83 5.87
CA MET A 81 -19.59 3.65 6.73
C MET A 81 -18.26 2.95 7.00
N ARG A 82 -18.27 1.64 7.29
CA ARG A 82 -17.03 0.86 7.48
C ARG A 82 -16.18 0.85 6.21
N GLN A 83 -16.78 0.58 5.04
CA GLN A 83 -16.05 0.52 3.78
C GLN A 83 -15.37 1.85 3.43
N VAL A 84 -16.09 2.97 3.59
CA VAL A 84 -15.54 4.32 3.35
C VAL A 84 -14.43 4.64 4.34
N MET A 85 -14.66 4.45 5.65
CA MET A 85 -13.68 4.81 6.68
C MET A 85 -12.45 3.89 6.70
N ASP A 86 -12.60 2.60 6.38
CA ASP A 86 -11.48 1.68 6.16
C ASP A 86 -10.55 2.23 5.07
N SER A 87 -11.11 2.64 3.93
CA SER A 87 -10.35 3.23 2.82
C SER A 87 -9.67 4.56 3.22
N VAL A 88 -10.38 5.44 3.93
CA VAL A 88 -9.83 6.71 4.43
C VAL A 88 -8.62 6.45 5.34
N HIS A 89 -8.74 5.61 6.37
CA HIS A 89 -7.64 5.35 7.29
C HIS A 89 -6.46 4.63 6.62
N GLN A 90 -6.72 3.71 5.69
CA GLN A 90 -5.67 3.08 4.87
C GLN A 90 -4.92 4.10 4.01
N ALA A 91 -5.63 5.03 3.37
CA ALA A 91 -5.02 6.08 2.56
C ALA A 91 -4.23 7.09 3.41
N HIS A 92 -4.68 7.39 4.63
CA HIS A 92 -3.95 8.26 5.58
C HIS A 92 -2.62 7.63 5.99
N LEU A 93 -2.63 6.34 6.35
CA LEU A 93 -1.42 5.61 6.70
C LEU A 93 -0.46 5.47 5.52
N ALA A 94 -0.97 5.14 4.33
CA ALA A 94 -0.16 5.07 3.13
C ALA A 94 0.54 6.42 2.82
N ARG A 95 -0.17 7.54 2.95
CA ARG A 95 0.40 8.88 2.76
C ARG A 95 1.49 9.21 3.78
N ALA A 96 1.26 8.93 5.06
CA ALA A 96 2.26 9.16 6.11
C ALA A 96 3.55 8.37 5.86
N CYS A 97 3.41 7.07 5.52
CA CYS A 97 4.55 6.21 5.26
C CYS A 97 5.30 6.56 3.98
N GLN A 98 4.61 6.96 2.90
CA GLN A 98 5.28 7.45 1.70
C GLN A 98 6.05 8.77 1.93
N LYS A 99 5.55 9.64 2.83
CA LYS A 99 6.29 10.83 3.24
C LYS A 99 7.57 10.47 4.01
N ILE A 100 7.49 9.54 4.96
CA ILE A 100 8.66 9.03 5.71
C ILE A 100 9.70 8.45 4.75
N HIS A 101 9.26 7.60 3.82
CA HIS A 101 10.12 6.99 2.79
C HIS A 101 10.86 8.05 1.97
N ALA A 102 10.14 9.05 1.45
CA ALA A 102 10.71 10.14 0.65
C ALA A 102 11.69 11.02 1.45
N ASP A 103 11.37 11.36 2.71
CA ASP A 103 12.26 12.13 3.57
C ASP A 103 13.54 11.35 3.93
N LEU A 104 13.44 10.03 4.19
CA LEU A 104 14.58 9.14 4.41
C LEU A 104 15.48 9.05 3.17
N PHE A 105 14.88 8.82 2.00
CA PHE A 105 15.63 8.75 0.74
C PHE A 105 16.34 10.08 0.43
N SER A 106 15.67 11.22 0.70
CA SER A 106 16.28 12.56 0.57
C SER A 106 17.44 12.79 1.54
N ALA A 107 17.36 12.27 2.76
CA ALA A 107 18.45 12.35 3.74
C ALA A 107 19.66 11.47 3.34
N LEU A 108 19.41 10.29 2.78
CA LEU A 108 20.45 9.40 2.24
C LEU A 108 21.18 10.04 1.05
N LEU A 109 20.44 10.62 0.09
CA LEU A 109 21.04 11.31 -1.06
C LEU A 109 21.92 12.48 -0.64
N LYS A 110 21.43 13.38 0.24
CA LYS A 110 22.22 14.52 0.74
C LYS A 110 23.56 14.13 1.35
N ARG A 111 23.64 12.95 1.97
CA ARG A 111 24.86 12.40 2.57
C ARG A 111 25.76 11.69 1.55
N ALA A 112 25.21 11.15 0.48
CA ALA A 112 26.00 10.66 -0.65
C ALA A 112 26.60 11.81 -1.46
N ASP A 113 25.87 12.92 -1.61
CA ASP A 113 26.30 14.13 -2.31
C ASP A 113 27.29 14.99 -1.49
N ASN A 114 27.32 14.84 -0.16
CA ASN A 114 28.26 15.49 0.76
C ASN A 114 28.96 14.41 1.62
N PRO A 115 29.97 13.72 1.08
CA PRO A 115 30.64 12.57 1.71
C PRO A 115 31.50 12.94 2.94
#